data_AF-A0A0A1UUM2-F1
#
_entry.id   AF-A0A0A1UUM2-F1
#
_cell.length_a   1.000
_cell.length_b   1.000
_cell.length_c   1.000
_cell.angle_alpha   90.00
_cell.angle_beta   90.00
_cell.angle_gamma   90.00
#
_symmetry.space_group_name_H-M   'P 1'
#
loop_
_entity.id
_entity.type
_entity.pdbx_description
1 polymer ?
#
loop_
_entity_poly.entity_id
_entity_poly.type
_entity_poly.pdbx_seq_one_letter_code
_entity_poly.pdbx_strand_id
1 'polypeptide(L)'
;MLTAIGRAAARRVLLPSRTAASKHATQLPHGSVAYRLPNALTLLVAARPMTVSAWMRSPAKTSGSKTKRTSTATKEKKTKKTTTKKASAAKKKTKKAAAPKRKTKKVLTPEEKEKADLRELKKMALLKRPTQLPESAWAVYVTNNIGAGEGKVTERIKEVSSRFAGLSESEKEAQGLKSTAQSNHDANKNTRQQWVESHPVEAIYIANIARRRIARKTNKSRLYLIHDERLPKRARSAYALFIKSRYSQVNSQSGSSTAQDTFRAMSEEWRSMSESEKQPFEEAAASEAEKSAALFKELKEKARVYLKAQGGVARHVPSVRG
;
A
#
# COMPACT_ATOMS: atom_id res chain seq x y z
N MET A 1 -19.17 -58.81 -56.84
CA MET A 1 -18.60 -59.52 -58.01
C MET A 1 -19.25 -58.95 -59.27
N LEU A 2 -18.43 -58.69 -60.29
CA LEU A 2 -18.72 -58.13 -61.62
C LEU A 2 -18.49 -56.61 -61.80
N THR A 3 -17.43 -56.39 -62.56
CA THR A 3 -16.71 -55.23 -63.11
C THR A 3 -17.30 -54.70 -64.42
N ALA A 4 -17.07 -53.43 -64.75
CA ALA A 4 -16.67 -52.89 -66.08
C ALA A 4 -16.67 -51.34 -66.01
N ILE A 5 -15.54 -50.60 -66.10
CA ILE A 5 -14.78 -50.22 -67.32
C ILE A 5 -15.75 -49.70 -68.40
N GLY A 6 -15.80 -48.45 -68.86
CA GLY A 6 -14.84 -47.34 -68.95
C GLY A 6 -14.94 -46.80 -70.39
N ARG A 7 -14.97 -45.47 -70.61
CA ARG A 7 -14.38 -44.73 -71.76
C ARG A 7 -14.84 -43.27 -71.83
N ALA A 8 -13.86 -42.47 -72.24
CA ALA A 8 -13.84 -41.01 -72.34
C ALA A 8 -14.57 -40.47 -73.59
N ALA A 9 -14.96 -39.20 -73.54
CA ALA A 9 -15.00 -38.34 -74.73
C ALA A 9 -14.80 -36.87 -74.33
N ALA A 10 -13.74 -36.28 -74.90
CA ALA A 10 -13.35 -34.90 -74.76
C ALA A 10 -14.27 -33.95 -75.55
N ARG A 11 -14.55 -32.76 -75.01
CA ARG A 11 -14.78 -31.55 -75.81
C ARG A 11 -14.14 -30.34 -75.14
N ARG A 12 -13.05 -29.86 -75.75
CA ARG A 12 -12.47 -28.52 -75.59
C ARG A 12 -13.42 -27.49 -76.23
N VAL A 13 -13.70 -26.35 -75.60
CA VAL A 13 -13.85 -25.04 -76.27
C VAL A 13 -13.56 -23.89 -75.28
N LEU A 14 -12.46 -23.17 -75.59
CA LEU A 14 -12.15 -21.73 -75.49
C LEU A 14 -12.37 -20.90 -74.18
N LEU A 15 -11.24 -20.30 -73.73
CA LEU A 15 -11.12 -19.11 -72.88
C LEU A 15 -11.61 -17.83 -73.61
N PRO A 16 -11.84 -16.71 -72.88
CA PRO A 16 -10.75 -15.74 -72.74
C PRO A 16 -10.58 -15.13 -71.32
N SER A 17 -9.31 -15.03 -70.96
CA SER A 17 -8.62 -13.98 -70.18
C SER A 17 -9.43 -12.94 -69.40
N ARG A 18 -9.16 -12.86 -68.09
CA ARG A 18 -9.01 -11.57 -67.39
C ARG A 18 -7.99 -11.65 -66.26
N THR A 19 -7.19 -10.60 -66.21
CA THR A 19 -5.87 -10.43 -65.62
C THR A 19 -5.86 -10.32 -64.09
N ALA A 20 -4.84 -10.92 -63.47
CA ALA A 20 -4.52 -10.81 -62.06
C ALA A 20 -3.95 -9.43 -61.70
N ALA A 21 -4.45 -8.85 -60.61
CA ALA A 21 -3.87 -7.65 -60.00
C ALA A 21 -2.69 -8.04 -59.10
N SER A 22 -1.48 -7.78 -59.60
CA SER A 22 -0.22 -7.84 -58.86
C SER A 22 -0.19 -6.72 -57.81
N LYS A 23 -0.01 -7.06 -56.54
CA LYS A 23 0.33 -6.09 -55.49
C LYS A 23 1.86 -6.04 -55.40
N HIS A 24 2.41 -4.92 -55.83
CA HIS A 24 3.83 -4.60 -55.72
C HIS A 24 4.30 -4.68 -54.26
N ALA A 25 5.27 -5.55 -54.01
CA ALA A 25 6.12 -5.53 -52.83
C ALA A 25 7.19 -4.43 -53.03
N THR A 26 7.11 -3.36 -52.25
CA THR A 26 8.19 -2.39 -52.15
C THR A 26 9.29 -2.96 -51.25
N GLN A 27 10.31 -3.52 -51.88
CA GLN A 27 11.62 -3.76 -51.27
C GLN A 27 12.29 -2.41 -51.00
N LEU A 28 12.65 -2.13 -49.75
CA LEU A 28 13.51 -1.00 -49.39
C LEU A 28 14.98 -1.45 -49.45
N PRO A 29 15.91 -0.63 -49.98
CA PRO A 29 17.29 -1.05 -50.18
C PRO A 29 18.05 -1.15 -48.84
N HIS A 30 18.86 -2.20 -48.74
CA HIS A 30 19.91 -2.34 -47.73
C HIS A 30 21.01 -1.30 -47.95
N GLY A 31 21.40 -0.60 -46.89
CA GLY A 31 22.64 0.18 -46.85
C GLY A 31 22.49 1.64 -46.43
N SER A 32 22.32 1.88 -45.14
CA SER A 32 22.89 3.09 -44.52
C SER A 32 23.33 2.76 -43.09
N VAL A 33 24.64 2.75 -42.90
CA VAL A 33 25.29 2.63 -41.60
C VAL A 33 25.13 3.98 -40.90
N ALA A 34 24.12 4.11 -40.06
CA ALA A 34 24.01 5.22 -39.13
C ALA A 34 24.80 4.87 -37.86
N TYR A 35 25.96 5.51 -37.69
CA TYR A 35 26.68 5.51 -36.41
C TYR A 35 25.77 6.10 -35.33
N ARG A 36 25.26 5.25 -34.43
CA ARG A 36 24.57 5.71 -33.22
C ARG A 36 25.61 6.08 -32.16
N LEU A 37 25.72 7.38 -31.90
CA LEU A 37 26.34 7.92 -30.69
C LEU A 37 25.53 7.50 -29.44
N PRO A 38 26.15 6.95 -28.38
CA PRO A 38 25.45 6.58 -27.17
C PRO A 38 25.48 7.75 -26.18
N ASN A 39 24.65 8.78 -26.38
CA ASN A 39 24.17 9.67 -25.30
C ASN A 39 23.27 10.77 -25.87
N ALA A 40 21.98 10.47 -25.99
CA ALA A 40 20.95 11.51 -26.06
C ALA A 40 19.74 11.01 -25.27
N LEU A 41 19.51 11.63 -24.11
CA LEU A 41 18.33 11.43 -23.28
C LEU A 41 17.10 11.97 -24.02
N THR A 42 16.38 11.10 -24.71
CA THR A 42 15.03 11.38 -25.20
C THR A 42 14.04 11.28 -24.04
N LEU A 43 13.70 12.43 -23.45
CA LEU A 43 12.57 12.60 -22.56
C LEU A 43 11.27 12.44 -23.35
N LEU A 44 10.72 11.22 -23.41
CA LEU A 44 9.35 10.99 -23.83
C LEU A 44 8.41 11.31 -22.66
N VAL A 45 7.78 12.48 -22.71
CA VAL A 45 6.66 12.87 -21.84
C VAL A 45 5.47 11.99 -22.21
N ALA A 46 5.17 10.99 -21.38
CA ALA A 46 3.96 10.20 -21.48
C ALA A 46 2.76 11.02 -20.96
N ALA A 47 2.01 11.64 -21.86
CA ALA A 47 0.70 12.20 -21.54
C ALA A 47 -0.30 11.06 -21.30
N ARG A 48 -0.67 10.83 -20.04
CA ARG A 48 -1.79 9.94 -19.68
C ARG A 48 -3.11 10.73 -19.81
N PRO A 49 -4.11 10.26 -20.57
CA PRO A 49 -5.44 10.85 -20.51
C PRO A 49 -6.10 10.47 -19.19
N MET A 50 -6.45 11.46 -18.38
CA MET A 50 -7.30 11.29 -17.20
C MET A 50 -8.75 11.12 -17.67
N THR A 51 -9.30 9.91 -17.59
CA THR A 51 -10.73 9.69 -17.69
C THR A 51 -11.37 9.93 -16.32
N VAL A 52 -12.06 11.06 -16.17
CA VAL A 52 -12.88 11.36 -14.99
C VAL A 52 -14.30 10.85 -15.25
N SER A 53 -14.59 9.61 -14.87
CA SER A 53 -15.97 9.13 -14.71
C SER A 53 -16.33 9.17 -13.23
N ALA A 54 -16.72 10.36 -12.76
CA ALA A 54 -17.36 10.50 -11.47
C ALA A 54 -18.80 9.98 -11.56
N TRP A 55 -19.09 8.84 -10.94
CA TRP A 55 -20.47 8.45 -10.60
C TRP A 55 -21.00 9.37 -9.49
N MET A 56 -21.67 10.44 -9.90
CA MET A 56 -22.54 11.22 -9.02
C MET A 56 -23.76 10.36 -8.64
N ARG A 57 -23.79 9.83 -7.42
CA ARG A 57 -25.04 9.37 -6.79
C ARG A 57 -25.80 10.60 -6.31
N SER A 58 -26.80 11.02 -7.08
CA SER A 58 -27.83 11.95 -6.60
C SER A 58 -28.62 11.31 -5.45
N PRO A 59 -28.89 12.01 -4.34
CA PRO A 59 -29.81 11.50 -3.33
C PRO A 59 -31.24 11.56 -3.88
N ALA A 60 -31.89 10.39 -3.95
CA ALA A 60 -33.29 10.26 -4.29
C ALA A 60 -34.16 10.99 -3.24
N LYS A 61 -35.05 11.84 -3.76
CA LYS A 61 -36.13 12.52 -3.03
C LYS A 61 -37.12 11.44 -2.58
N THR A 62 -37.11 11.08 -1.29
CA THR A 62 -38.18 10.25 -0.72
C THR A 62 -39.38 11.13 -0.39
N SER A 63 -40.52 10.73 -0.94
CA SER A 63 -41.85 11.27 -0.72
C SER A 63 -42.26 11.10 0.75
N GLY A 64 -42.26 12.18 1.50
CA GLY A 64 -42.91 12.28 2.80
C GLY A 64 -44.26 12.97 2.66
N SER A 65 -45.32 12.18 2.46
CA SER A 65 -46.70 12.59 2.68
C SER A 65 -46.87 13.11 4.10
N LYS A 66 -47.28 14.38 4.26
CA LYS A 66 -48.00 14.81 5.47
C LYS A 66 -49.02 15.88 5.17
N THR A 67 -50.20 15.58 5.67
CA THR A 67 -51.52 16.15 5.44
C THR A 67 -51.64 17.60 5.89
N LYS A 68 -52.43 18.32 5.10
CA LYS A 68 -52.95 19.68 5.19
C LYS A 68 -53.83 19.91 6.44
N ARG A 69 -53.69 21.09 7.07
CA ARG A 69 -54.74 21.93 7.70
C ARG A 69 -54.10 23.29 8.08
N THR A 70 -54.21 24.36 7.27
CA THR A 70 -55.22 25.46 7.30
C THR A 70 -55.46 26.03 8.70
N SER A 71 -55.03 27.25 9.04
CA SER A 71 -55.69 28.53 8.73
C SER A 71 -54.80 29.69 9.26
N THR A 72 -54.37 30.65 8.41
CA THR A 72 -54.91 32.01 8.15
C THR A 72 -54.55 33.12 9.17
N ALA A 73 -54.14 34.26 8.60
CA ALA A 73 -54.22 35.65 9.10
C ALA A 73 -53.01 36.29 9.85
N THR A 74 -52.20 36.95 9.04
CA THR A 74 -51.53 38.26 9.16
C THR A 74 -52.00 39.23 10.27
N LYS A 75 -51.09 39.78 11.10
CA LYS A 75 -50.70 41.23 11.12
C LYS A 75 -49.68 41.62 12.20
N GLU A 76 -48.77 42.46 11.72
CA GLU A 76 -47.83 43.43 12.30
C GLU A 76 -47.94 44.00 13.74
N LYS A 77 -46.75 44.17 14.33
CA LYS A 77 -46.13 45.35 15.00
C LYS A 77 -46.74 46.03 16.26
N LYS A 78 -45.76 46.31 17.15
CA LYS A 78 -45.46 47.55 17.92
C LYS A 78 -45.89 47.68 19.40
N THR A 79 -44.83 47.62 20.23
CA THR A 79 -44.42 48.58 21.29
C THR A 79 -45.28 48.88 22.53
N LYS A 80 -44.73 48.42 23.68
CA LYS A 80 -44.16 49.21 24.81
C LYS A 80 -45.07 49.78 25.92
N LYS A 81 -44.54 49.61 27.16
CA LYS A 81 -44.79 50.25 28.48
C LYS A 81 -46.00 49.67 29.27
N THR A 82 -45.96 49.46 30.60
CA THR A 82 -45.39 50.33 31.65
C THR A 82 -45.29 49.61 33.03
N THR A 83 -44.37 50.12 33.89
CA THR A 83 -44.40 50.21 35.39
C THR A 83 -44.46 48.95 36.27
N THR A 84 -43.40 48.55 37.01
CA THR A 84 -42.85 49.03 38.31
C THR A 84 -43.65 48.75 39.61
N LYS A 85 -42.90 48.25 40.61
CA LYS A 85 -43.18 48.01 42.05
C LYS A 85 -43.92 46.69 42.34
N LYS A 86 -43.40 45.80 43.20
CA LYS A 86 -43.11 46.05 44.62
C LYS A 86 -42.06 45.08 45.17
N ALA A 87 -41.07 45.61 45.88
CA ALA A 87 -40.16 44.88 46.75
C ALA A 87 -40.77 44.72 48.15
N SER A 88 -40.43 43.65 48.87
CA SER A 88 -40.32 43.67 50.33
C SER A 88 -39.31 42.61 50.77
N ALA A 89 -38.23 43.08 51.38
CA ALA A 89 -37.23 42.28 52.07
C ALA A 89 -37.68 42.01 53.51
N ALA A 90 -37.35 40.83 54.06
CA ALA A 90 -36.94 40.70 55.47
C ALA A 90 -36.38 39.30 55.80
N LYS A 91 -35.23 39.34 56.51
CA LYS A 91 -34.66 38.37 57.47
C LYS A 91 -33.80 37.19 56.97
N LYS A 92 -32.49 37.48 56.94
CA LYS A 92 -31.35 36.75 57.56
C LYS A 92 -31.62 35.31 58.04
N LYS A 93 -30.95 34.34 57.40
CA LYS A 93 -30.18 33.30 58.10
C LYS A 93 -28.84 33.04 57.39
N THR A 94 -27.86 32.76 58.22
CA THR A 94 -26.42 32.68 58.02
C THR A 94 -25.95 31.50 57.16
N LYS A 95 -24.95 31.80 56.33
CA LYS A 95 -23.91 30.96 55.69
C LYS A 95 -24.06 29.43 55.76
N LYS A 96 -24.25 28.81 54.58
CA LYS A 96 -23.75 27.46 54.26
C LYS A 96 -22.83 27.58 53.04
N ALA A 97 -21.66 26.95 53.13
CA ALA A 97 -20.55 27.08 52.18
C ALA A 97 -20.93 26.71 50.74
N ALA A 98 -20.52 27.55 49.78
CA ALA A 98 -20.64 27.25 48.36
C ALA A 98 -19.69 26.11 47.97
N ALA A 99 -20.25 25.05 47.41
CA ALA A 99 -19.53 23.93 46.80
C ALA A 99 -18.53 24.43 45.73
N PRO A 100 -17.38 23.76 45.54
CA PRO A 100 -16.38 24.20 44.58
C PRO A 100 -16.96 24.08 43.18
N LYS A 101 -16.96 25.20 42.43
CA LYS A 101 -17.33 25.22 41.02
C LYS A 101 -16.48 24.20 40.28
N ARG A 102 -17.12 23.14 39.77
CA ARG A 102 -16.53 22.16 38.84
C ARG A 102 -15.86 22.93 37.70
N LYS A 103 -14.53 22.85 37.61
CA LYS A 103 -13.76 23.39 36.49
C LYS A 103 -14.30 22.80 35.19
N THR A 104 -14.98 23.61 34.39
CA THR A 104 -15.39 23.26 33.03
C THR A 104 -14.15 22.84 32.25
N LYS A 105 -14.08 21.57 31.85
CA LYS A 105 -12.98 21.04 31.03
C LYS A 105 -12.87 21.89 29.77
N LYS A 106 -11.74 22.57 29.58
CA LYS A 106 -11.42 23.31 28.34
C LYS A 106 -11.41 22.29 27.21
N VAL A 107 -12.41 22.33 26.34
CA VAL A 107 -12.54 21.42 25.21
C VAL A 107 -11.40 21.74 24.23
N LEU A 108 -10.44 20.83 24.05
CA LEU A 108 -9.37 21.02 23.06
C LEU A 108 -9.99 21.33 21.68
N THR A 109 -9.39 22.28 20.98
CA THR A 109 -9.74 22.58 19.58
C THR A 109 -9.50 21.34 18.71
N PRO A 110 -10.20 21.17 17.58
CA PRO A 110 -10.02 20.00 16.71
C PRO A 110 -8.56 19.80 16.28
N GLU A 111 -7.83 20.88 15.99
CA GLU A 111 -6.42 20.82 15.61
C GLU A 111 -5.50 20.38 16.76
N GLU A 112 -5.75 20.85 17.98
CA GLU A 112 -5.00 20.43 19.16
C GLU A 112 -5.19 18.92 19.44
N LYS A 113 -6.40 18.40 19.23
CA LYS A 113 -6.69 16.97 19.34
C LYS A 113 -5.92 16.17 18.30
N GLU A 114 -5.85 16.62 17.06
CA GLU A 114 -5.09 15.93 16.02
C GLU A 114 -3.59 15.92 16.29
N LYS A 115 -3.03 17.04 16.78
CA LYS A 115 -1.63 17.12 17.20
C LYS A 115 -1.34 16.21 18.40
N ALA A 116 -2.24 16.17 19.40
CA ALA A 116 -2.14 15.27 20.54
C ALA A 116 -2.18 13.79 20.11
N ASP A 117 -3.13 13.43 19.25
CA ASP A 117 -3.22 12.10 18.65
C ASP A 117 -1.93 11.73 17.89
N LEU A 118 -1.37 12.64 17.09
CA LEU A 118 -0.13 12.39 16.37
C LEU A 118 1.06 12.18 17.33
N ARG A 119 1.10 12.90 18.45
CA ARG A 119 2.12 12.71 19.49
C ARG A 119 1.98 11.33 20.14
N GLU A 120 0.76 10.92 20.49
CA GLU A 120 0.49 9.58 21.02
C GLU A 120 0.87 8.47 20.04
N LEU A 121 0.44 8.59 18.78
CA LEU A 121 0.80 7.63 17.74
C LEU A 121 2.32 7.55 17.54
N LYS A 122 3.04 8.67 17.59
CA LYS A 122 4.51 8.68 17.49
C LYS A 122 5.18 7.98 18.67
N LYS A 123 4.65 8.10 19.89
CA LYS A 123 5.14 7.35 21.06
C LYS A 123 4.95 5.85 20.87
N MET A 124 3.81 5.44 20.33
CA MET A 124 3.48 4.02 20.10
C MET A 124 4.22 3.40 18.91
N ALA A 125 4.64 4.19 17.93
CA ALA A 125 5.09 3.70 16.62
C ALA A 125 6.55 3.20 16.57
N LEU A 126 7.27 3.16 17.69
CA LEU A 126 8.67 2.69 17.79
C LEU A 126 9.54 3.24 16.64
N LEU A 127 9.59 4.57 16.50
CA LEU A 127 10.25 5.22 15.35
C LEU A 127 11.78 5.09 15.36
N LYS A 128 12.39 4.96 16.55
CA LYS A 128 13.84 4.83 16.70
C LYS A 128 14.23 3.36 16.46
N ARG A 129 15.00 3.13 15.40
CA ARG A 129 15.55 1.83 15.02
C ARG A 129 17.07 1.86 15.24
N PRO A 130 17.74 0.70 15.46
CA PRO A 130 19.19 0.64 15.43
C PRO A 130 19.74 1.23 14.14
N THR A 131 20.85 1.98 14.26
CA THR A 131 21.60 2.47 13.11
C THR A 131 22.08 1.27 12.29
N GLN A 132 22.18 1.47 10.98
CA GLN A 132 22.61 0.43 10.06
C GLN A 132 24.02 0.75 9.58
N LEU A 133 24.85 -0.28 9.48
CA LEU A 133 26.15 -0.24 8.84
C LEU A 133 25.98 -0.08 7.31
N PRO A 134 27.00 0.43 6.59
CA PRO A 134 26.94 0.57 5.14
C PRO A 134 26.85 -0.81 4.45
N GLU A 135 25.76 -1.04 3.72
CA GLU A 135 25.45 -2.32 3.04
C GLU A 135 25.97 -2.40 1.59
N SER A 136 26.48 -1.31 1.03
CA SER A 136 27.00 -1.30 -0.34
C SER A 136 28.51 -1.08 -0.36
N ALA A 137 29.20 -1.70 -1.32
CA ALA A 137 30.65 -1.55 -1.49
C ALA A 137 31.05 -0.06 -1.63
N TRP A 138 30.26 0.71 -2.37
CA TRP A 138 30.41 2.17 -2.46
C TRP A 138 30.23 2.85 -1.09
N ALA A 139 29.20 2.51 -0.32
CA ALA A 139 28.98 3.13 0.99
C ALA A 139 30.12 2.82 1.96
N VAL A 140 30.64 1.59 1.96
CA VAL A 140 31.83 1.21 2.75
C VAL A 140 33.05 2.02 2.30
N TYR A 141 33.26 2.14 0.99
CA TYR A 141 34.35 2.95 0.44
C TYR A 141 34.22 4.43 0.85
N VAL A 142 33.02 4.99 0.78
CA VAL A 142 32.74 6.36 1.22
C VAL A 142 33.03 6.52 2.71
N THR A 143 32.55 5.62 3.57
CA THR A 143 32.80 5.73 5.02
C THR A 143 34.28 5.69 5.34
N ASN A 144 35.08 4.91 4.59
CA ASN A 144 36.52 4.80 4.81
C ASN A 144 37.30 6.01 4.29
N ASN A 145 36.80 6.70 3.26
CA ASN A 145 37.55 7.74 2.54
C ASN A 145 37.03 9.17 2.72
N ILE A 146 35.81 9.38 3.21
CA ILE A 146 35.20 10.72 3.25
C ILE A 146 35.73 11.62 4.36
N GLY A 147 36.20 11.03 5.48
CA GLY A 147 36.92 11.68 6.58
C GLY A 147 36.27 12.93 7.21
N ALA A 148 36.84 13.41 8.32
CA ALA A 148 36.63 14.79 8.75
C ALA A 148 37.58 15.68 7.95
N GLY A 149 37.04 16.48 7.04
CA GLY A 149 37.81 17.37 6.17
C GLY A 149 37.12 18.72 6.04
N GLU A 150 37.90 19.74 5.75
CA GLU A 150 37.39 21.09 5.47
C GLU A 150 36.68 21.13 4.12
N GLY A 151 35.65 21.98 3.99
CA GLY A 151 34.85 22.11 2.78
C GLY A 151 33.58 21.27 2.72
N LYS A 152 32.79 21.52 1.67
CA LYS A 152 31.43 21.01 1.54
C LYS A 152 31.45 19.50 1.29
N VAL A 153 30.73 18.74 2.11
CA VAL A 153 30.64 17.26 2.03
C VAL A 153 30.26 16.79 0.62
N THR A 154 29.43 17.55 -0.11
CA THR A 154 29.01 17.19 -1.48
C THR A 154 30.15 17.18 -2.49
N GLU A 155 31.16 18.03 -2.35
CA GLU A 155 32.32 18.08 -3.25
C GLU A 155 33.26 16.91 -2.98
N ARG A 156 33.51 16.63 -1.69
CA ARG A 156 34.26 15.45 -1.25
C ARG A 156 33.65 14.15 -1.75
N ILE A 157 32.31 13.99 -1.67
CA ILE A 157 31.64 12.80 -2.21
C ILE A 157 31.88 12.65 -3.71
N LYS A 158 31.86 13.75 -4.49
CA LYS A 158 32.13 13.69 -5.93
C LYS A 158 33.55 13.21 -6.21
N GLU A 159 34.53 13.74 -5.49
CA GLU A 159 35.92 13.31 -5.60
C GLU A 159 36.10 11.83 -5.25
N VAL A 160 35.54 11.38 -4.13
CA VAL A 160 35.54 9.97 -3.71
C VAL A 160 34.84 9.09 -4.75
N SER A 161 33.78 9.60 -5.41
CA SER A 161 33.07 8.85 -6.46
C SER A 161 33.91 8.67 -7.71
N SER A 162 34.65 9.70 -8.13
CA SER A 162 35.60 9.61 -9.25
C SER A 162 36.71 8.60 -8.95
N ARG A 163 37.23 8.61 -7.72
CA ARG A 163 38.23 7.62 -7.27
C ARG A 163 37.67 6.20 -7.30
N PHE A 164 36.46 5.98 -6.78
CA PHE A 164 35.82 4.66 -6.77
C PHE A 164 35.50 4.15 -8.19
N ALA A 165 35.10 5.05 -9.10
CA ALA A 165 34.86 4.72 -10.49
C ALA A 165 36.16 4.33 -11.23
N GLY A 166 37.29 4.95 -10.85
CA GLY A 166 38.62 4.63 -11.39
C GLY A 166 39.20 3.31 -10.89
N LEU A 167 38.71 2.75 -9.77
CA LEU A 167 39.17 1.46 -9.26
C LEU A 167 38.67 0.30 -10.13
N SER A 168 39.59 -0.57 -10.51
CA SER A 168 39.31 -1.86 -11.15
C SER A 168 38.58 -2.81 -10.20
N GLU A 169 37.93 -3.83 -10.75
CA GLU A 169 37.17 -4.79 -9.95
C GLU A 169 38.05 -5.59 -8.99
N SER A 170 39.27 -5.93 -9.42
CA SER A 170 40.27 -6.58 -8.59
C SER A 170 40.74 -5.68 -7.43
N GLU A 171 40.88 -4.37 -7.64
CA GLU A 171 41.22 -3.43 -6.55
C GLU A 171 40.07 -3.26 -5.56
N LYS A 172 38.82 -3.25 -6.04
CA LYS A 172 37.62 -3.23 -5.18
C LYS A 172 37.52 -4.49 -4.33
N GLU A 173 37.93 -5.63 -4.88
CA GLU A 173 38.00 -6.92 -4.18
C GLU A 173 39.18 -6.98 -3.21
N ALA A 174 40.36 -6.49 -3.60
CA ALA A 174 41.54 -6.40 -2.74
C ALA A 174 41.29 -5.50 -1.52
N GLN A 175 40.52 -4.42 -1.69
CA GLN A 175 40.06 -3.57 -0.58
C GLN A 175 38.95 -4.21 0.27
N GLY A 176 38.52 -5.44 -0.06
CA GLY A 176 37.52 -6.19 0.71
C GLY A 176 36.14 -5.55 0.74
N LEU A 177 35.82 -4.63 -0.19
CA LEU A 177 34.64 -3.77 -0.10
C LEU A 177 33.34 -4.57 -0.20
N LYS A 178 33.27 -5.52 -1.14
CA LYS A 178 32.10 -6.40 -1.31
C LYS A 178 31.90 -7.32 -0.10
N SER A 179 32.99 -7.93 0.38
CA SER A 179 32.95 -8.83 1.54
C SER A 179 32.51 -8.09 2.81
N THR A 180 33.09 -6.90 3.05
CA THR A 180 32.69 -6.03 4.16
C THR A 180 31.22 -5.60 4.05
N ALA A 181 30.77 -5.23 2.84
CA ALA A 181 29.39 -4.87 2.60
C ALA A 181 28.41 -6.03 2.88
N GLN A 182 28.77 -7.26 2.50
CA GLN A 182 28.00 -8.46 2.82
C GLN A 182 27.98 -8.75 4.33
N SER A 183 29.13 -8.69 5.00
CA SER A 183 29.21 -8.85 6.46
C SER A 183 28.37 -7.80 7.19
N ASN A 184 28.41 -6.54 6.76
CA ASN A 184 27.58 -5.47 7.27
C ASN A 184 26.09 -5.71 7.02
N HIS A 185 25.72 -6.25 5.84
CA HIS A 185 24.35 -6.61 5.52
C HIS A 185 23.82 -7.68 6.48
N ASP A 186 24.60 -8.74 6.73
CA ASP A 186 24.23 -9.80 7.66
C ASP A 186 24.17 -9.30 9.11
N ALA A 187 25.14 -8.50 9.53
CA ALA A 187 25.14 -7.85 10.84
C ALA A 187 23.92 -6.95 11.03
N ASN A 188 23.55 -6.16 10.00
CA ASN A 188 22.35 -5.32 10.01
C ASN A 188 21.06 -6.13 10.08
N LYS A 189 21.00 -7.26 9.37
CA LYS A 189 19.87 -8.20 9.41
C LYS A 189 19.72 -8.81 10.81
N ASN A 190 20.81 -9.29 11.39
CA ASN A 190 20.83 -9.87 12.73
C ASN A 190 20.48 -8.82 13.79
N THR A 191 21.08 -7.63 13.73
CA THR A 191 20.77 -6.50 14.63
C THR A 191 19.29 -6.12 14.56
N ARG A 192 18.71 -6.14 13.35
CA ARG A 192 17.28 -5.87 13.15
C ARG A 192 16.42 -6.96 13.76
N GLN A 193 16.79 -8.22 13.59
CA GLN A 193 16.09 -9.36 14.19
C GLN A 193 16.14 -9.30 15.72
N GLN A 194 17.32 -9.14 16.30
CA GLN A 194 17.50 -8.96 17.75
C GLN A 194 16.69 -7.78 18.30
N TRP A 195 16.66 -6.66 17.57
CA TRP A 195 15.83 -5.53 17.97
C TRP A 195 14.34 -5.86 17.93
N VAL A 196 13.86 -6.56 16.90
CA VAL A 196 12.47 -7.03 16.85
C VAL A 196 12.18 -8.00 18.00
N GLU A 197 13.06 -8.96 18.26
CA GLU A 197 12.92 -9.95 19.33
C GLU A 197 12.92 -9.32 20.73
N SER A 198 13.64 -8.21 20.91
CA SER A 198 13.67 -7.45 22.16
C SER A 198 12.33 -6.80 22.53
N HIS A 199 11.42 -6.63 21.56
CA HIS A 199 10.07 -6.11 21.79
C HIS A 199 9.03 -7.24 21.86
N PRO A 200 8.02 -7.10 22.73
CA PRO A 200 6.88 -8.02 22.74
C PRO A 200 6.07 -7.90 21.44
N VAL A 201 5.48 -9.00 21.01
CA VAL A 201 4.74 -9.11 19.73
C VAL A 201 3.59 -8.10 19.66
N GLU A 202 2.93 -7.87 20.80
CA GLU A 202 1.86 -6.90 20.97
C GLU A 202 2.33 -5.47 20.71
N ALA A 203 3.51 -5.09 21.21
CA ALA A 203 4.07 -3.75 20.99
C ALA A 203 4.38 -3.52 19.52
N ILE A 204 4.91 -4.53 18.82
CA ILE A 204 5.19 -4.47 17.38
C ILE A 204 3.90 -4.32 16.58
N TYR A 205 2.86 -5.10 16.94
CA TYR A 205 1.54 -5.01 16.32
C TYR A 205 0.96 -3.60 16.46
N ILE A 206 0.99 -3.05 17.67
CA ILE A 206 0.53 -1.70 17.98
C ILE A 206 1.33 -0.64 17.23
N ALA A 207 2.67 -0.79 17.19
CA ALA A 207 3.55 0.13 16.48
C ALA A 207 3.22 0.18 14.98
N ASN A 208 2.98 -0.97 14.36
CA ASN A 208 2.58 -1.05 12.95
C ASN A 208 1.22 -0.39 12.70
N ILE A 209 0.24 -0.56 13.59
CA ILE A 209 -1.04 0.17 13.50
C ILE A 209 -0.81 1.68 13.61
N ALA A 210 0.02 2.11 14.56
CA ALA A 210 0.32 3.51 14.76
C ALA A 210 1.02 4.13 13.53
N ARG A 211 1.99 3.43 12.94
CA ARG A 211 2.65 3.84 11.68
C ARG A 211 1.66 4.01 10.53
N ARG A 212 0.74 3.07 10.33
CA ARG A 212 -0.34 3.18 9.32
C ARG A 212 -1.32 4.33 9.59
N ARG A 213 -1.55 4.69 10.85
CA ARG A 213 -2.41 5.85 11.21
C ARG A 213 -1.68 7.17 10.98
N ILE A 214 -0.42 7.28 11.39
CA ILE A 214 0.42 8.45 11.12
C ILE A 214 0.47 8.71 9.62
N ALA A 215 0.73 7.67 8.82
CA ALA A 215 0.74 7.72 7.35
C ALA A 215 -0.46 8.45 6.76
N ARG A 216 -1.65 8.00 7.16
CA ARG A 216 -2.94 8.52 6.67
C ARG A 216 -3.15 9.95 7.13
N LYS A 217 -2.83 10.26 8.40
CA LYS A 217 -2.94 11.63 8.92
C LYS A 217 -1.94 12.60 8.27
N THR A 218 -0.75 12.13 7.90
CA THR A 218 0.31 12.98 7.30
C THR A 218 0.39 12.87 5.79
N ASN A 219 -0.55 12.18 5.13
CA ASN A 219 -0.55 11.90 3.68
C ASN A 219 0.79 11.36 3.14
N LYS A 220 1.49 10.53 3.92
CA LYS A 220 2.76 9.91 3.50
C LYS A 220 2.49 8.61 2.76
N SER A 221 2.94 8.52 1.51
CA SER A 221 2.76 7.35 0.65
C SER A 221 3.65 6.16 1.07
N ARG A 222 4.91 6.42 1.44
CA ARG A 222 5.87 5.37 1.81
C ARG A 222 5.89 5.13 3.32
N LEU A 223 5.67 3.88 3.73
CA LEU A 223 5.63 3.45 5.13
C LEU A 223 6.54 2.26 5.37
N TYR A 224 7.35 2.36 6.41
CA TYR A 224 8.19 1.27 6.88
C TYR A 224 7.46 0.54 8.00
N LEU A 225 6.95 -0.67 7.73
CA LEU A 225 6.39 -1.54 8.76
C LEU A 225 7.50 -2.40 9.38
N ILE A 226 7.37 -2.68 10.66
CA ILE A 226 8.20 -3.68 11.36
C ILE A 226 7.68 -5.05 10.93
N HIS A 227 8.57 -5.89 10.43
CA HIS A 227 8.26 -7.28 10.07
C HIS A 227 8.76 -8.18 11.19
N ASP A 228 7.89 -9.07 11.66
CA ASP A 228 8.17 -10.06 12.70
C ASP A 228 7.40 -11.33 12.33
N GLU A 229 8.08 -12.47 12.32
CA GLU A 229 7.52 -13.77 11.96
C GLU A 229 6.53 -14.30 13.01
N ARG A 230 6.61 -13.81 14.25
CA ARG A 230 5.69 -14.17 15.35
C ARG A 230 4.30 -13.56 15.17
N LEU A 231 4.17 -12.53 14.32
CA LEU A 231 2.85 -11.95 14.03
C LEU A 231 2.05 -12.88 13.11
N PRO A 232 0.75 -13.11 13.40
CA PRO A 232 -0.13 -13.86 12.52
C PRO A 232 -0.13 -13.28 11.11
N LYS A 233 0.02 -14.14 10.10
CA LYS A 233 -0.11 -13.77 8.69
C LYS A 233 -1.59 -13.74 8.33
N ARG A 234 -1.94 -12.88 7.36
CA ARG A 234 -3.30 -12.85 6.80
C ARG A 234 -3.55 -14.14 6.02
N ALA A 235 -4.75 -14.69 6.17
CA ALA A 235 -5.18 -15.84 5.39
C ALA A 235 -5.11 -15.55 3.89
N ARG A 236 -4.74 -16.58 3.13
CA ARG A 236 -4.66 -16.54 1.68
C ARG A 236 -6.06 -16.81 1.10
N SER A 237 -6.34 -16.25 -0.06
CA SER A 237 -7.53 -16.62 -0.82
C SER A 237 -7.35 -17.99 -1.48
N ALA A 238 -8.45 -18.64 -1.88
CA ALA A 238 -8.43 -19.89 -2.63
C ALA A 238 -7.51 -19.80 -3.86
N TYR A 239 -7.64 -18.71 -4.63
CA TYR A 239 -6.75 -18.44 -5.76
C TYR A 239 -5.27 -18.34 -5.36
N ALA A 240 -4.94 -17.67 -4.24
CA ALA A 240 -3.56 -17.57 -3.79
C ALA A 240 -2.99 -18.92 -3.30
N LEU A 241 -3.84 -19.83 -2.81
CA LEU A 241 -3.45 -21.20 -2.49
C LEU A 241 -3.20 -22.03 -3.76
N PHE A 242 -4.07 -21.90 -4.77
CA PHE A 242 -3.87 -22.49 -6.09
C PHE A 242 -2.56 -22.03 -6.74
N ILE A 243 -2.30 -20.72 -6.75
CA ILE A 243 -1.04 -20.18 -7.26
C ILE A 243 0.16 -20.74 -6.47
N LYS A 244 0.05 -20.87 -5.15
CA LYS A 244 1.12 -21.46 -4.33
C LYS A 244 1.42 -22.92 -4.72
N SER A 245 0.40 -23.74 -5.00
CA SER A 245 0.59 -25.14 -5.37
C SER A 245 1.12 -25.32 -6.79
N ARG A 246 0.69 -24.46 -7.72
CA ARG A 246 1.09 -24.51 -9.13
C ARG A 246 2.43 -23.83 -9.42
N TYR A 247 2.76 -22.75 -8.71
CA TYR A 247 3.93 -21.93 -9.04
C TYR A 247 5.24 -22.71 -8.97
N SER A 248 5.41 -23.61 -8.00
CA SER A 248 6.62 -24.44 -7.91
C SER A 248 6.76 -25.41 -9.08
N GLN A 249 5.64 -25.97 -9.56
CA GLN A 249 5.60 -26.87 -10.69
C GLN A 249 5.95 -26.11 -11.98
N VAL A 250 5.23 -25.01 -12.23
CA VAL A 250 5.41 -24.19 -13.45
C VAL A 250 6.80 -23.58 -13.50
N ASN A 251 7.30 -23.01 -12.40
CA ASN A 251 8.63 -22.39 -12.37
C ASN A 251 9.77 -23.38 -12.63
N SER A 252 9.57 -24.66 -12.35
CA SER A 252 10.57 -25.71 -12.61
C SER A 252 10.56 -26.16 -14.09
N GLN A 253 9.41 -26.07 -14.75
CA GLN A 253 9.25 -26.41 -16.18
C GLN A 253 9.50 -25.23 -17.12
N SER A 254 9.30 -24.01 -16.65
CA SER A 254 9.34 -22.80 -17.48
C SER A 254 10.68 -22.09 -17.39
N GLY A 255 11.76 -22.74 -17.82
CA GLY A 255 13.13 -22.20 -17.76
C GLY A 255 13.38 -20.92 -18.58
N SER A 256 12.40 -20.41 -19.33
CA SER A 256 12.54 -19.27 -20.26
C SER A 256 11.38 -18.25 -20.25
N SER A 257 10.27 -18.51 -19.54
CA SER A 257 9.15 -17.56 -19.50
C SER A 257 9.32 -16.56 -18.36
N THR A 258 8.97 -15.29 -18.62
CA THR A 258 8.91 -14.27 -17.57
C THR A 258 7.93 -14.69 -16.47
N ALA A 259 8.24 -14.44 -15.19
CA ALA A 259 7.30 -14.73 -14.09
C ALA A 259 5.91 -14.13 -14.31
N GLN A 260 5.81 -13.01 -15.02
CA GLN A 260 4.54 -12.40 -15.39
C GLN A 260 3.69 -13.28 -16.33
N ASP A 261 4.32 -13.97 -17.27
CA ASP A 261 3.63 -14.85 -18.23
C ASP A 261 3.13 -16.11 -17.53
N THR A 262 3.90 -16.64 -16.57
CA THR A 262 3.47 -17.79 -15.76
C THR A 262 2.27 -17.44 -14.88
N PHE A 263 2.25 -16.26 -14.25
CA PHE A 263 1.07 -15.79 -13.51
C PHE A 263 -0.16 -15.56 -14.41
N ARG A 264 0.04 -15.09 -15.65
CA ARG A 264 -1.05 -14.93 -16.61
C ARG A 264 -1.67 -16.29 -16.97
N ALA A 265 -0.84 -17.28 -17.32
CA ALA A 265 -1.29 -18.63 -17.63
C ALA A 265 -2.06 -19.27 -16.46
N MET A 266 -1.53 -19.18 -15.23
CA MET A 266 -2.23 -19.70 -14.04
C MET A 266 -3.54 -18.94 -13.76
N SER A 267 -3.61 -17.65 -14.08
CA SER A 267 -4.86 -16.88 -13.96
C SER A 267 -5.91 -17.33 -14.97
N GLU A 268 -5.52 -17.75 -16.16
CA GLU A 268 -6.42 -18.30 -17.18
C GLU A 268 -6.88 -19.71 -16.78
N GLU A 269 -5.97 -20.57 -16.32
CA GLU A 269 -6.28 -21.90 -15.78
C GLU A 269 -7.33 -21.83 -14.67
N TRP A 270 -7.13 -20.95 -13.67
CA TRP A 270 -8.09 -20.75 -12.59
C TRP A 270 -9.47 -20.30 -13.09
N ARG A 271 -9.54 -19.50 -14.16
CA ARG A 271 -10.83 -19.07 -14.73
C ARG A 271 -11.53 -20.22 -15.45
N SER A 272 -10.79 -21.10 -16.13
CA SER A 272 -11.33 -22.26 -16.82
C SER A 272 -11.69 -23.43 -15.90
N MET A 273 -11.15 -23.49 -14.68
CA MET A 273 -11.46 -24.55 -13.72
C MET A 273 -12.94 -24.53 -13.32
N SER A 274 -13.49 -25.75 -13.21
CA SER A 274 -14.83 -26.01 -12.70
C SER A 274 -14.94 -25.69 -11.21
N GLU A 275 -16.17 -25.52 -10.73
CA GLU A 275 -16.44 -25.28 -9.30
C GLU A 275 -15.90 -26.43 -8.43
N SER A 276 -16.09 -27.68 -8.87
CA SER A 276 -15.57 -28.87 -8.18
C SER A 276 -14.05 -28.89 -8.04
N GLU A 277 -13.31 -28.37 -9.02
CA GLU A 277 -11.86 -28.29 -8.95
C GLU A 277 -11.38 -27.13 -8.05
N LYS A 278 -12.23 -26.11 -7.85
CA LYS A 278 -11.95 -24.98 -6.96
C LYS A 278 -12.30 -25.27 -5.51
N GLN A 279 -13.33 -26.09 -5.25
CA GLN A 279 -13.78 -26.49 -3.92
C GLN A 279 -12.66 -26.82 -2.92
N PRO A 280 -11.67 -27.69 -3.23
CA PRO A 280 -10.60 -27.98 -2.27
C PRO A 280 -9.77 -26.75 -1.88
N PHE A 281 -9.60 -25.78 -2.78
CA PHE A 281 -8.91 -24.53 -2.48
C PHE A 281 -9.77 -23.57 -1.67
N GLU A 282 -11.09 -23.58 -1.87
CA GLU A 282 -12.04 -22.78 -1.10
C GLU A 282 -12.16 -23.27 0.33
N GLU A 283 -12.29 -24.58 0.54
CA GLU A 283 -12.28 -25.21 1.86
C GLU A 283 -10.97 -24.93 2.61
N ALA A 284 -9.84 -25.08 1.92
CA ALA A 284 -8.53 -24.77 2.50
C ALA A 284 -8.39 -23.28 2.87
N ALA A 285 -8.90 -22.37 2.02
CA ALA A 285 -8.89 -20.94 2.29
C ALA A 285 -9.81 -20.56 3.46
N ALA A 286 -10.99 -21.19 3.57
CA ALA A 286 -11.90 -21.02 4.70
C ALA A 286 -11.23 -21.47 6.01
N SER A 287 -10.61 -22.66 6.02
CA SER A 287 -9.87 -23.15 7.18
C SER A 287 -8.70 -22.23 7.57
N GLU A 288 -7.92 -21.72 6.61
CA GLU A 288 -6.84 -20.76 6.89
C GLU A 288 -7.40 -19.42 7.40
N ALA A 289 -8.54 -18.97 6.88
CA ALA A 289 -9.23 -17.76 7.32
C ALA A 289 -9.69 -17.85 8.77
N GLU A 290 -10.29 -18.97 9.18
CA GLU A 290 -10.70 -19.20 10.56
C GLU A 290 -9.51 -19.20 11.52
N LYS A 291 -8.45 -19.97 11.20
CA LYS A 291 -7.22 -20.03 12.00
C LYS A 291 -6.57 -18.65 12.13
N SER A 292 -6.42 -17.94 11.01
CA SER A 292 -5.87 -16.57 11.00
C SER A 292 -6.72 -15.61 11.82
N ALA A 293 -8.05 -15.68 11.69
CA ALA A 293 -8.98 -14.84 12.44
C ALA A 293 -8.90 -15.07 13.94
N ALA A 294 -8.81 -16.33 14.40
CA ALA A 294 -8.63 -16.68 15.79
C ALA A 294 -7.32 -16.13 16.36
N LEU A 295 -6.19 -16.34 15.66
CA LEU A 295 -4.89 -15.80 16.07
C LEU A 295 -4.88 -14.27 16.13
N PHE A 296 -5.53 -13.60 15.17
CA PHE A 296 -5.66 -12.14 15.19
C PHE A 296 -6.59 -11.64 16.30
N LYS A 297 -7.62 -12.42 16.68
CA LYS A 297 -8.51 -12.09 17.79
C LYS A 297 -7.74 -12.10 19.11
N GLU A 298 -7.01 -13.18 19.38
CA GLU A 298 -6.15 -13.30 20.56
C GLU A 298 -5.09 -12.20 20.61
N LEU A 299 -4.40 -11.95 19.50
CA LEU A 299 -3.37 -10.90 19.44
C LEU A 299 -3.95 -9.51 19.72
N LYS A 300 -5.16 -9.21 19.22
CA LYS A 300 -5.83 -7.92 19.49
C LYS A 300 -6.20 -7.76 20.96
N GLU A 301 -6.63 -8.83 21.61
CA GLU A 301 -6.95 -8.82 23.04
C GLU A 301 -5.71 -8.60 23.88
N LYS A 302 -4.64 -9.37 23.63
CA LYS A 302 -3.33 -9.18 24.27
C LYS A 302 -2.79 -7.76 24.04
N ALA A 303 -2.87 -7.25 22.82
CA ALA A 303 -2.46 -5.88 22.50
C ALA A 303 -3.25 -4.81 23.26
N ARG A 304 -4.55 -5.01 23.49
CA ARG A 304 -5.36 -4.09 24.30
C ARG A 304 -4.96 -4.10 25.76
N VAL A 305 -4.74 -5.30 26.32
CA VAL A 305 -4.28 -5.46 27.71
C VAL A 305 -2.92 -4.80 27.88
N TYR A 306 -1.98 -5.07 26.97
CA TYR A 306 -0.65 -4.46 26.97
C TYR A 306 -0.73 -2.93 26.90
N LEU A 307 -1.54 -2.37 26.00
CA LEU A 307 -1.69 -0.93 25.86
C LEU A 307 -2.30 -0.29 27.11
N LYS A 308 -3.28 -0.96 27.75
CA LYS A 308 -3.89 -0.50 29.01
C LYS A 308 -2.87 -0.52 30.15
N ALA A 309 -2.01 -1.53 30.23
CA ALA A 309 -0.94 -1.62 31.22
C ALA A 309 0.10 -0.49 31.05
N GLN A 310 0.39 -0.08 29.81
CA GLN A 310 1.27 1.05 29.50
C GLN A 310 0.61 2.44 29.71
N GLY A 311 -0.59 2.50 30.32
CA GLY A 311 -1.34 3.73 30.52
C GLY A 311 -1.88 4.37 29.24
N GLY A 312 -1.88 3.62 28.13
CA GLY A 312 -2.35 4.07 26.82
C GLY A 312 -3.85 3.86 26.60
N VAL A 313 -4.43 4.63 25.70
CA VAL A 313 -5.87 4.53 25.36
C VAL A 313 -6.08 3.46 24.29
N ALA A 314 -6.89 2.45 24.59
CA ALA A 314 -7.20 1.31 23.70
C ALA A 314 -7.90 1.68 22.37
N ARG A 315 -8.28 2.96 22.17
CA ARG A 315 -8.87 3.51 20.93
C ARG A 315 -8.04 3.24 19.66
N HIS A 316 -6.75 3.00 19.84
CA HIS A 316 -5.83 2.75 18.74
C HIS A 316 -5.78 1.29 18.26
N VAL A 317 -6.27 0.35 19.05
CA VAL A 317 -6.36 -1.06 18.66
C VAL A 317 -7.81 -1.36 18.24
N PRO A 318 -8.05 -1.84 16.99
CA PRO A 318 -9.39 -2.21 16.54
C PRO A 318 -10.06 -3.17 17.50
N SER A 319 -11.38 -3.05 17.66
CA SER A 319 -12.12 -4.05 18.44
C SER A 319 -12.15 -5.38 17.76
N VAL A 320 -11.96 -6.41 18.58
CA VAL A 320 -12.54 -7.71 18.28
C VAL A 320 -14.05 -7.45 18.17
N ARG A 321 -14.59 -7.63 16.97
CA ARG A 321 -16.04 -7.77 16.81
C ARG A 321 -16.35 -9.17 17.31
N GLY A 322 -17.29 -9.25 18.25
CA GLY A 322 -17.88 -10.51 18.69
C GLY A 322 -18.65 -11.15 17.55
#